data_AF-X1QA54-F1
#
_entry.id   AF-X1QA54-F1
#
_cell.length_a   1.000
_cell.length_b   1.000
_cell.length_c   1.000
_cell.angle_alpha   90.00
_cell.angle_beta   90.00
_cell.angle_gamma   90.00
#
_symmetry.space_group_name_H-M   'P 1'
#
loop_
_entity.id
_entity.type
_entity.pdbx_description
1 polymer ?
#
loop_
_entity_poly.entity_id
_entity_poly.type
_entity_poly.pdbx_seq_one_letter_code
_entity_poly.pdbx_strand_id
1 'polypeptide(L)'
;VGKIRIYTCQGYTVKNTNDMSFDEYVRNMDNIAADYNPSGGMILAIRDKIPRSGLSYIEYTPIKGRNAGRISKVYFLKQRILSFLSTIVTKRDDGIFKRSKFTNLWAVPNASLHLEGGVELRENL
;
A
#
# COMPACT_ATOMS: atom_id res chain seq x y z
N VAL A 1 6.27 16.02 -5.58
CA VAL A 1 7.09 14.83 -5.27
C VAL A 1 8.49 15.12 -5.77
N GLY A 2 9.54 14.71 -5.07
CA GLY A 2 10.92 14.92 -5.52
C GLY A 2 11.25 14.08 -6.77
N LYS A 3 12.55 14.00 -7.11
CA LYS A 3 13.06 13.15 -8.21
C LYS A 3 12.58 11.71 -8.04
N ILE A 4 11.94 11.17 -9.07
CA ILE A 4 11.53 9.76 -9.15
C ILE A 4 12.55 9.03 -10.02
N ARG A 5 13.05 7.89 -9.52
CA ARG A 5 13.91 6.98 -10.30
C ARG A 5 13.12 5.72 -10.60
N ILE A 6 13.29 5.17 -11.79
CA ILE A 6 12.61 3.95 -12.25
C ILE A 6 13.67 2.90 -12.56
N TYR A 7 13.47 1.69 -12.08
CA TYR A 7 14.41 0.58 -12.23
C TYR A 7 13.68 -0.67 -12.72
N THR A 8 14.35 -1.46 -13.55
CA THR A 8 13.91 -2.79 -13.98
C THR A 8 14.63 -3.84 -13.16
N CYS A 9 13.92 -4.87 -12.70
CA CYS A 9 14.49 -5.98 -11.95
C CYS A 9 14.94 -7.11 -12.88
N GLN A 10 15.99 -7.82 -12.48
CA GLN A 10 16.51 -9.00 -13.18
C GLN A 10 16.62 -10.16 -12.20
N GLY A 11 16.70 -11.40 -12.71
CA GLY A 11 16.94 -12.60 -11.88
C GLY A 11 15.83 -12.93 -10.89
N TYR A 12 14.57 -12.66 -11.24
CA TYR A 12 13.41 -12.94 -10.38
C TYR A 12 12.53 -14.06 -10.95
N THR A 13 11.73 -14.68 -10.09
CA THR A 13 10.67 -15.62 -10.48
C THR A 13 9.38 -15.20 -9.80
N VAL A 14 8.28 -15.17 -10.57
CA VAL A 14 6.94 -14.91 -10.05
C VAL A 14 6.13 -16.21 -10.13
N LYS A 15 5.49 -16.59 -9.04
CA LYS A 15 4.60 -17.75 -8.95
C LYS A 15 3.34 -17.35 -8.21
N ASN A 16 2.23 -18.03 -8.52
CA ASN A 16 1.02 -17.94 -7.72
C ASN A 16 1.16 -18.89 -6.52
N THR A 17 0.75 -18.43 -5.34
CA THR A 17 0.73 -19.24 -4.13
C THR A 17 -0.69 -19.76 -3.93
N ASN A 18 -0.92 -21.04 -4.24
CA ASN A 18 -2.23 -21.68 -4.01
C ASN A 18 -2.19 -22.57 -2.77
N ASP A 19 -1.07 -23.27 -2.54
CA ASP A 19 -0.94 -24.30 -1.51
C ASP A 19 0.27 -24.01 -0.61
N MET A 20 0.12 -23.03 0.28
CA MET A 20 1.16 -22.64 1.24
C MET A 20 0.64 -22.83 2.66
N SER A 21 1.45 -23.42 3.53
CA SER A 21 1.10 -23.50 4.96
C SER A 21 1.09 -22.10 5.59
N PHE A 22 0.37 -21.94 6.71
CA PHE A 22 0.35 -20.65 7.41
C PHE A 22 1.75 -20.20 7.85
N ASP A 23 2.59 -21.10 8.34
CA ASP A 23 3.96 -20.78 8.76
C ASP A 23 4.85 -20.35 7.59
N GLU A 24 4.71 -20.97 6.43
CA GLU A 24 5.38 -20.51 5.21
C GLU A 24 4.84 -19.16 4.75
N TYR A 25 3.53 -18.94 4.83
CA TYR A 25 2.89 -17.67 4.48
C TYR A 25 3.42 -16.51 5.34
N VAL A 26 3.54 -16.73 6.65
CA VAL A 26 4.10 -15.75 7.57
C VAL A 26 5.59 -15.54 7.34
N ARG A 27 6.38 -16.61 7.15
CA ARG A 27 7.83 -16.50 6.89
C ARG A 27 8.15 -15.79 5.58
N ASN A 28 7.26 -15.86 4.59
CA ASN A 28 7.46 -15.26 3.26
C ASN A 28 6.67 -13.95 3.05
N MET A 29 6.18 -13.31 4.11
CA MET A 29 5.31 -12.12 4.00
C MET A 29 5.92 -10.94 3.24
N ASP A 30 7.25 -10.82 3.17
CA ASP A 30 7.95 -9.78 2.41
C ASP A 30 8.00 -10.07 0.90
N ASN A 31 7.72 -11.31 0.49
CA ASN A 31 7.77 -11.75 -0.91
C ASN A 31 6.38 -12.04 -1.50
N ILE A 32 5.34 -12.01 -0.65
CA ILE A 32 3.94 -12.21 -1.06
C ILE A 32 3.32 -10.85 -1.34
N ALA A 33 2.73 -10.68 -2.51
CA ALA A 33 2.05 -9.45 -2.89
C ALA A 33 0.75 -9.74 -3.63
N ALA A 34 -0.23 -8.86 -3.44
CA ALA A 34 -1.39 -8.76 -4.31
C ALA A 34 -1.15 -7.63 -5.31
N ASP A 35 -1.60 -7.82 -6.55
CA ASP A 35 -1.48 -6.80 -7.58
C ASP A 35 -2.80 -6.02 -7.76
N TYR A 36 -2.69 -4.75 -8.16
CA TYR A 36 -3.86 -3.92 -8.43
C TYR A 36 -3.56 -2.82 -9.45
N ASN A 37 -4.62 -2.27 -10.04
CA ASN A 37 -4.49 -1.19 -11.01
C ASN A 37 -4.05 0.12 -10.31
N PRO A 38 -3.09 0.86 -10.87
CA PRO A 38 -2.75 2.19 -10.38
C PRO A 38 -3.95 3.13 -10.36
N SER A 39 -4.17 3.82 -9.23
CA SER A 39 -5.24 4.81 -9.07
C SER A 39 -4.75 6.18 -8.56
N GLY A 40 -3.52 6.27 -8.06
CA GLY A 40 -2.97 7.52 -7.52
C GLY A 40 -2.45 8.46 -8.60
N GLY A 41 -2.80 9.75 -8.52
CA GLY A 41 -2.46 10.75 -9.55
C GLY A 41 -0.97 10.82 -9.92
N MET A 42 -0.06 10.67 -8.94
CA MET A 42 1.38 10.60 -9.22
C MET A 42 1.75 9.40 -10.09
N ILE A 43 1.22 8.21 -9.75
CA ILE A 43 1.54 6.98 -10.48
C ILE A 43 0.92 7.02 -11.88
N LEU A 44 -0.29 7.59 -12.01
CA LEU A 44 -0.93 7.81 -13.30
C LEU A 44 -0.09 8.74 -14.19
N ALA A 45 0.46 9.83 -13.65
CA ALA A 45 1.29 10.77 -14.39
C ALA A 45 2.61 10.18 -14.92
N ILE A 46 3.14 9.14 -14.27
CA ILE A 46 4.38 8.47 -14.71
C ILE A 46 4.14 7.11 -15.35
N ARG A 47 2.88 6.69 -15.54
CA ARG A 47 2.52 5.33 -15.97
C ARG A 47 3.22 4.92 -17.27
N ASP A 48 3.30 5.83 -18.23
CA ASP A 48 3.95 5.57 -19.53
C ASP A 48 5.47 5.43 -19.45
N LYS A 49 6.08 5.83 -18.33
CA LYS A 49 7.50 5.62 -18.04
C LYS A 49 7.77 4.30 -17.32
N ILE A 50 6.74 3.63 -16.81
CA ILE A 50 6.87 2.34 -16.13
C ILE A 50 6.92 1.22 -17.19
N PRO A 51 7.91 0.30 -17.11
CA PRO A 51 8.01 -0.83 -18.03
C PRO A 51 6.69 -1.62 -18.16
N ARG A 52 6.29 -1.89 -19.41
CA ARG A 52 5.07 -2.65 -19.75
C ARG A 52 5.18 -4.15 -19.45
N SER A 53 6.40 -4.64 -19.31
CA SER A 53 6.69 -6.05 -19.05
C SER A 53 7.65 -6.18 -17.87
N GLY A 54 7.61 -7.37 -17.27
CA GLY A 54 8.47 -7.74 -16.16
C GLY A 54 8.19 -7.01 -14.84
N LEU A 55 9.12 -7.21 -13.90
CA LEU A 55 9.13 -6.57 -12.59
C LEU A 55 9.97 -5.29 -12.65
N SER A 56 9.44 -4.21 -12.10
CA SER A 56 10.11 -2.92 -11.98
C SER A 56 9.74 -2.26 -10.65
N TYR A 57 10.47 -1.21 -10.27
CA TYR A 57 10.08 -0.39 -9.14
C TYR A 57 10.46 1.07 -9.36
N ILE A 58 9.76 1.95 -8.63
CA ILE A 58 10.17 3.34 -8.48
C ILE A 58 10.80 3.57 -7.12
N GLU A 59 11.74 4.50 -7.06
CA GLU A 59 12.21 5.12 -5.83
C GLU A 59 11.88 6.60 -5.83
N TYR A 60 11.33 7.07 -4.73
CA TYR A 60 11.09 8.49 -4.50
C TYR A 60 11.12 8.81 -3.01
N THR A 61 11.32 10.08 -2.68
CA THR A 61 11.20 10.59 -1.32
C THR A 61 9.86 11.34 -1.20
N PRO A 62 8.88 10.83 -0.43
CA PRO A 62 7.64 11.54 -0.17
C PRO A 62 7.90 12.85 0.60
N ILE A 63 7.14 13.89 0.27
CA ILE A 63 7.21 15.18 0.97
C ILE A 63 6.32 15.16 2.23
N LYS A 64 5.25 14.37 2.22
CA LYS A 64 4.25 14.30 3.30
C LYS A 64 3.83 12.84 3.54
N GLY A 65 3.21 12.58 4.69
CA GLY A 65 2.69 11.27 5.08
C GLY A 65 3.66 10.43 5.92
N ARG A 66 3.30 9.18 6.19
CA ARG A 66 4.04 8.27 7.11
C ARG A 66 5.53 8.13 6.76
N ASN A 67 5.87 8.16 5.48
CA ASN A 67 7.23 7.97 4.98
C ASN A 67 7.89 9.27 4.51
N ALA A 68 7.41 10.43 4.97
CA ALA A 68 7.99 11.72 4.61
C ALA A 68 9.50 11.75 4.91
N GLY A 69 10.29 12.23 3.95
CA GLY A 69 11.75 12.34 4.06
C GLY A 69 12.51 11.00 3.93
N ARG A 70 11.83 9.86 3.80
CA ARG A 70 12.47 8.54 3.65
C ARG A 70 12.30 8.00 2.23
N ILE A 71 13.34 7.34 1.71
CA ILE A 71 13.26 6.66 0.41
C ILE A 71 12.15 5.61 0.49
N SER A 72 11.21 5.72 -0.44
CA SER A 72 10.08 4.80 -0.56
C SER A 72 10.16 4.08 -1.90
N LYS A 73 9.87 2.77 -1.87
CA LYS A 73 9.81 1.91 -3.04
C LYS A 73 8.38 1.51 -3.34
N VAL A 74 8.01 1.54 -4.61
CA VAL A 74 6.74 0.97 -5.09
C VAL A 74 7.07 0.07 -6.26
N TYR A 75 6.66 -1.19 -6.16
CA TYR A 75 6.95 -2.21 -7.16
C TYR A 75 5.78 -2.37 -8.14
N PHE A 76 6.12 -2.76 -9.36
CA PHE A 76 5.18 -2.95 -10.45
C PHE A 76 5.48 -4.26 -11.18
N LEU A 77 4.45 -5.06 -11.42
CA LEU A 77 4.49 -6.20 -12.33
C LEU A 77 3.59 -5.89 -13.52
N LYS A 78 4.16 -5.77 -14.73
CA LYS A 78 3.39 -5.38 -15.94
C LYS A 78 2.52 -4.13 -15.72
N GLN A 79 3.12 -3.08 -15.14
CA GLN A 79 2.46 -1.82 -14.73
C GLN A 79 1.38 -1.90 -13.64
N ARG A 80 1.08 -3.08 -13.09
CA ARG A 80 0.21 -3.23 -11.91
C ARG A 80 1.02 -3.07 -10.65
N ILE A 81 0.51 -2.34 -9.66
CA ILE A 81 1.23 -2.11 -8.40
C ILE A 81 1.21 -3.39 -7.58
N LEU A 82 2.33 -3.72 -6.94
CA LEU A 82 2.42 -4.78 -5.95
C LEU A 82 2.26 -4.22 -4.53
N SER A 83 1.23 -4.66 -3.83
CA SER A 83 1.06 -4.44 -2.38
C SER A 83 1.56 -5.67 -1.63
N PHE A 84 2.74 -5.55 -1.01
CA PHE A 84 3.32 -6.63 -0.22
C PHE A 84 2.56 -6.87 1.08
N LEU A 85 2.42 -8.14 1.47
CA LEU A 85 1.70 -8.56 2.67
C LEU A 85 2.27 -7.89 3.91
N SER A 86 3.60 -7.86 4.07
CA SER A 86 4.28 -7.25 5.20
C SER A 86 3.97 -5.75 5.39
N THR A 87 3.53 -5.06 4.33
CA THR A 87 3.13 -3.65 4.38
C THR A 87 1.70 -3.45 4.88
N ILE A 88 0.87 -4.49 4.82
CA ILE A 88 -0.54 -4.44 5.22
C ILE A 88 -0.86 -5.30 6.45
N VAL A 89 0.06 -6.13 6.97
CA VAL A 89 -0.15 -6.92 8.19
C VAL A 89 0.82 -6.59 9.30
N THR A 90 0.42 -6.87 10.53
CA THR A 90 1.28 -6.83 11.73
C THR A 90 1.25 -8.21 12.37
N LYS A 91 2.44 -8.78 12.64
CA LYS A 91 2.57 -10.03 13.39
C LYS A 91 2.51 -9.76 14.89
N ARG A 92 1.82 -10.61 15.62
CA ARG A 92 1.74 -10.69 17.08
C ARG A 92 1.89 -12.16 17.50
N ASP A 93 1.99 -12.41 18.79
CA ASP A 93 2.17 -13.77 19.32
C ASP A 93 0.99 -14.69 18.97
N ASP A 94 -0.21 -14.12 18.82
CA ASP A 94 -1.47 -14.79 18.50
C ASP A 94 -1.81 -14.80 17.00
N GLY A 95 -0.93 -14.31 16.12
CA GLY A 95 -1.10 -14.44 14.67
C GLY A 95 -0.74 -13.20 13.84
N ILE A 96 -1.37 -13.08 12.67
CA ILE A 96 -1.20 -11.96 11.75
C ILE A 96 -2.49 -11.15 11.61
N PHE A 97 -2.36 -9.83 11.73
CA PHE A 97 -3.51 -8.93 11.74
C PHE A 97 -3.38 -7.92 10.62
N LYS A 98 -4.40 -7.85 9.76
CA LYS A 98 -4.47 -6.84 8.70
C LYS A 98 -4.61 -5.45 9.32
N ARG A 99 -3.70 -4.55 8.96
CA ARG A 99 -3.80 -3.12 9.24
C ARG A 99 -4.94 -2.56 8.40
N SER A 100 -5.91 -1.96 9.08
CA SER A 100 -6.97 -1.19 8.44
C SER A 100 -6.85 0.27 8.85
N LYS A 101 -7.15 1.19 7.94
CA LYS A 101 -7.38 2.58 8.30
C LYS A 101 -8.84 2.67 8.72
N PHE A 102 -9.08 3.12 9.95
CA PHE A 102 -10.44 3.48 10.36
C PHE A 102 -10.85 4.72 9.58
N THR A 103 -11.57 4.53 8.48
CA THR A 103 -12.03 5.67 7.67
C THR A 103 -13.36 6.22 8.16
N ASN A 104 -14.20 5.41 8.83
CA ASN A 104 -15.58 5.81 9.14
C ASN A 104 -16.09 5.25 10.49
N LEU A 105 -15.31 5.29 11.58
CA LEU A 105 -15.94 5.16 12.91
C LEU A 105 -16.57 6.51 13.25
N TRP A 106 -17.82 6.74 12.83
CA TRP A 106 -18.63 7.87 13.30
C TRP A 106 -18.81 7.84 14.84
N ALA A 107 -18.52 6.71 15.48
CA ALA A 107 -18.51 6.55 16.93
C ALA A 107 -17.21 7.04 17.61
N VAL A 108 -16.24 7.59 16.87
CA VAL A 108 -15.05 8.24 17.45
C VAL A 108 -15.01 9.68 16.94
N PRO A 109 -14.93 10.71 17.83
CA PRO A 109 -14.95 12.10 17.41
C PRO A 109 -13.83 12.37 16.40
N ASN A 110 -14.21 12.53 15.14
CA ASN A 110 -13.27 12.87 14.08
C ASN A 110 -12.96 14.37 14.17
N ALA A 111 -11.77 14.69 14.69
CA ALA A 111 -11.10 15.99 14.55
C ALA A 111 -11.95 17.24 14.80
N SER A 112 -12.97 17.16 15.66
CA SER A 112 -13.90 18.26 15.93
C SER A 112 -14.59 18.85 14.68
N LEU A 113 -14.67 18.10 13.58
CA LEU A 113 -15.30 18.57 12.33
C LEU A 113 -16.79 18.89 12.49
N HIS A 114 -17.45 18.28 13.48
CA HIS A 114 -18.82 18.63 13.88
C HIS A 114 -18.93 19.99 14.58
N LEU A 115 -17.83 20.55 15.09
CA LEU A 115 -17.79 21.89 15.68
C LEU A 115 -17.60 22.99 14.62
N GLU A 116 -17.18 22.64 13.40
CA GLU A 116 -17.03 23.59 12.29
C GLU A 116 -18.26 23.49 11.35
N GLY A 117 -18.88 24.62 11.04
CA GLY A 117 -19.94 24.69 10.02
C GLY A 117 -21.37 24.34 10.48
N GLY A 118 -21.63 24.24 11.79
CA GLY A 118 -23.00 24.12 12.32
C GLY A 118 -23.68 22.78 12.06
N VAL A 119 -22.92 21.69 11.94
CA VAL A 119 -23.44 20.35 11.70
C VAL A 119 -23.76 19.66 13.03
N GLU A 120 -25.05 19.50 13.32
CA GLU A 120 -25.53 18.71 14.45
C GLU A 120 -25.69 17.23 14.07
N LEU A 121 -25.09 16.34 14.86
CA LEU A 121 -25.35 14.91 14.76
C LEU A 121 -26.70 14.60 15.42
N ARG A 122 -27.71 14.24 14.62
CA ARG A 122 -28.99 13.74 15.16
C ARG A 122 -28.98 12.21 15.11
N GLU A 123 -28.85 11.59 16.27
CA GLU A 123 -29.07 10.16 16.43
C GLU A 123 -30.58 9.90 16.44
N ASN A 124 -31.10 9.28 15.38
CA ASN A 124 -32.43 8.71 15.43
C ASN A 124 -32.29 7.27 15.94
N LEU A 125 -32.71 7.04 17.20
CA LEU A 125 -33.00 5.71 17.74
C LEU A 125 -34.33 5.20 17.18
#